data_AF-A0A9D1JNC4-F1
#
_entry.id   AF-A0A9D1JNC4-F1
#
_cell.length_a   1.000
_cell.length_b   1.000
_cell.length_c   1.000
_cell.angle_alpha   90.00
_cell.angle_beta   90.00
_cell.angle_gamma   90.00
#
_symmetry.space_group_name_H-M   'P 1'
#
loop_
_entity.id
_entity.type
_entity.pdbx_description
1 polymer ?
#
loop_
_entity_poly.entity_id
_entity_poly.type
_entity_poly.pdbx_seq_one_letter_code
_entity_poly.pdbx_strand_id
1 'polypeptide(L)'
;MNFEITNNASTQGTNRTSKPEDSEKIKREAKAKGEFIVSLSTDDKTLTSIAKKFNMSLTDFKNMTGLTKDTLQKGQKIKNVPTAKIDSGMGIASVAKKHGMTLEQFCALNGIKKDYKPQKGEYFYVFPNNTSKKKPSNTSAANTPAAKPAKETTAPEKPLKAEEIADKLEEAADDYRGVVGKEAFDKVFNQINKDNVIDVVEKFKEKNGKSLINMISDEWSSDKEVRKAAMTKIFDLVADKTKNSSKELRDTFIDELNDEFDSWGFVSTKKMDKIINGMIHPEEAEKPSGNKKTRTDNTGSNASHLSGKVYPNEIFYSTNGGKSKDITPTTMTTIKDGDGNYVNAGTLKSWALSGGKRDKGFKDVKDPFIMRPLPNYNTETKKIEAVTEVLEPTSDGNLTGKVVVLNPGHGGYQQNNGFFDAGTVLSVKNAEGEEMPIEEWRVAQSYVEKIADNLRDRGAQVVIVSGAVQNGGMYAQKYLENMLAGKKGDDNVRDLMDSTDKSDMLFLSVHVESVKENPDAKKCTVRYTKDIDKELAENINKHVNQGFMALTPTLANDNLYVNRAAKGITSSLLEIGNIANEKITNSLLSDYDQKKYANCIANAIEETMLN
;
A
#
# COMPACT_ATOMS: atom_id res chain seq x y z
N MET A 1 49.57 7.28 32.33
CA MET A 1 50.29 7.84 31.17
C MET A 1 49.26 8.53 30.30
N ASN A 2 49.23 9.86 30.38
CA ASN A 2 48.36 10.73 29.58
C ASN A 2 48.99 10.90 28.20
N PHE A 3 48.18 10.84 27.15
CA PHE A 3 48.53 11.48 25.89
C PHE A 3 47.38 12.37 25.43
N GLU A 4 47.70 13.66 25.44
CA GLU A 4 46.96 14.74 24.81
C GLU A 4 47.17 14.77 23.30
N ILE A 5 46.21 15.41 22.64
CA ILE A 5 46.06 15.66 21.22
C ILE A 5 47.13 16.66 20.73
N THR A 6 47.66 16.45 19.52
CA THR A 6 48.12 17.57 18.67
C THR A 6 47.58 17.44 17.24
N ASN A 7 46.86 18.49 16.83
CA ASN A 7 46.53 18.78 15.45
C ASN A 7 47.79 19.22 14.70
N ASN A 8 47.99 18.75 13.47
CA ASN A 8 48.76 19.48 12.48
C ASN A 8 48.13 19.34 11.09
N ALA A 9 47.58 20.45 10.62
CA ALA A 9 47.20 20.65 9.23
C ALA A 9 48.47 20.77 8.36
N SER A 10 48.47 20.12 7.20
CA SER A 10 49.31 20.50 6.08
C SER A 10 48.44 20.81 4.88
N THR A 11 48.24 22.11 4.66
CA THR A 11 47.79 22.69 3.40
C THR A 11 48.93 22.63 2.39
N GLN A 12 48.77 21.86 1.32
CA GLN A 12 49.43 22.16 0.05
C GLN A 12 48.35 22.49 -1.00
N GLY A 13 48.18 23.78 -1.21
CA GLY A 13 47.52 24.30 -2.40
C GLY A 13 48.42 24.04 -3.62
N THR A 14 47.84 23.45 -4.65
CA THR A 14 48.35 23.60 -6.01
C THR A 14 47.25 24.23 -6.85
N ASN A 15 47.37 25.54 -7.06
CA ASN A 15 46.70 26.25 -8.14
C ASN A 15 47.23 25.68 -9.47
N ARG A 16 46.54 24.68 -10.02
CA ARG A 16 46.62 24.35 -11.44
C ARG A 16 45.41 24.98 -12.11
N THR A 17 45.62 26.04 -12.88
CA THR A 17 44.71 26.40 -13.96
C THR A 17 44.69 25.22 -14.94
N SER A 18 43.71 24.33 -14.76
CA SER A 18 43.49 23.17 -15.63
C SER A 18 43.25 23.65 -17.06
N LYS A 19 44.04 23.14 -18.02
CA LYS A 19 43.80 23.36 -19.46
C LYS A 19 42.34 22.98 -19.81
N PRO A 20 41.68 23.65 -20.77
CA PRO A 20 40.30 23.37 -21.15
C PRO A 20 40.01 21.90 -21.46
N GLU A 21 40.98 21.17 -22.04
CA GLU A 21 40.86 19.75 -22.35
C GLU A 21 40.75 18.83 -21.12
N ASP A 22 41.36 19.22 -20.00
CA ASP A 22 41.36 18.42 -18.76
C ASP A 22 40.01 18.54 -18.03
N SER A 23 39.40 19.72 -18.06
CA SER A 23 38.05 19.96 -17.51
C SER A 23 36.95 19.23 -18.27
N GLU A 24 37.00 19.22 -19.62
CA GLU A 24 36.02 18.50 -20.44
C GLU A 24 36.19 16.98 -20.37
N LYS A 25 37.41 16.49 -20.13
CA LYS A 25 37.63 15.07 -19.82
C LYS A 25 36.99 14.69 -18.49
N ILE A 26 37.22 15.47 -17.44
CA ILE A 26 36.63 15.24 -16.11
C ILE A 26 35.10 15.23 -16.15
N LYS A 27 34.47 16.16 -16.89
CA LYS A 27 33.01 16.18 -17.07
C LYS A 27 32.49 14.97 -17.83
N ARG A 28 33.16 14.52 -18.89
CA ARG A 28 32.77 13.32 -19.65
C ARG A 28 32.84 12.06 -18.78
N GLU A 29 33.90 11.92 -17.99
CA GLU A 29 34.04 10.79 -17.05
C GLU A 29 32.98 10.82 -15.94
N ALA A 30 32.64 12.01 -15.44
CA ALA A 30 31.57 12.17 -14.45
C ALA A 30 30.21 11.73 -15.03
N LYS A 31 29.85 12.19 -16.24
CA LYS A 31 28.61 11.76 -16.92
C LYS A 31 28.54 10.24 -17.13
N ALA A 32 29.66 9.63 -17.53
CA ALA A 32 29.73 8.17 -17.70
C ALA A 32 29.52 7.40 -16.39
N LYS A 33 29.79 8.03 -15.23
CA LYS A 33 29.60 7.47 -13.88
C LYS A 33 28.29 7.88 -13.22
N GLY A 34 27.43 8.64 -13.91
CA GLY A 34 26.21 9.22 -13.32
C GLY A 34 26.53 10.24 -12.21
N GLU A 35 27.63 10.99 -12.35
CA GLU A 35 28.06 12.02 -11.40
C GLU A 35 27.85 13.42 -11.99
N PHE A 36 27.36 14.37 -11.19
CA PHE A 36 27.31 15.79 -11.51
C PHE A 36 28.33 16.57 -10.67
N ILE A 37 29.16 17.40 -11.32
CA ILE A 37 30.20 18.20 -10.65
C ILE A 37 29.67 19.60 -10.37
N VAL A 38 29.58 19.96 -9.09
CA VAL A 38 29.09 21.25 -8.63
C VAL A 38 30.06 22.38 -9.02
N SER A 39 29.60 23.35 -9.80
CA SER A 39 30.42 24.48 -10.24
C SER A 39 30.33 25.72 -9.32
N LEU A 40 29.26 25.84 -8.52
CA LEU A 40 28.86 27.04 -7.78
C LEU A 40 28.81 28.31 -8.64
N SER A 41 28.48 28.18 -9.93
CA SER A 41 28.10 29.31 -10.79
C SER A 41 26.70 29.82 -10.45
N THR A 42 26.24 30.90 -11.11
CA THR A 42 24.85 31.39 -10.97
C THR A 42 23.81 30.29 -11.17
N ASP A 43 24.08 29.31 -12.04
CA ASP A 43 23.14 28.24 -12.37
C ASP A 43 23.23 27.04 -11.41
N ASP A 44 24.34 26.88 -10.66
CA ASP A 44 24.59 25.78 -9.70
C ASP A 44 24.75 26.27 -8.26
N LYS A 45 24.19 27.44 -7.94
CA LYS A 45 24.41 28.12 -6.65
C LYS A 45 23.81 27.37 -5.46
N THR A 46 22.76 26.58 -5.68
CA THR A 46 22.05 25.86 -4.61
C THR A 46 21.67 24.45 -5.06
N LEU A 47 21.45 23.53 -4.11
CA LEU A 47 21.00 22.18 -4.44
C LEU A 47 19.64 22.21 -5.17
N THR A 48 18.77 23.17 -4.83
CA THR A 48 17.51 23.43 -5.53
C THR A 48 17.70 23.87 -6.98
N SER A 49 18.71 24.70 -7.28
CA SER A 49 18.96 25.11 -8.67
C SER A 49 19.49 23.95 -9.51
N ILE A 50 20.31 23.07 -8.92
CA ILE A 50 20.74 21.83 -9.56
C ILE A 50 19.55 20.88 -9.77
N ALA A 51 18.69 20.67 -8.76
CA ALA A 51 17.50 19.82 -8.90
C ALA A 51 16.58 20.27 -10.05
N LYS A 52 16.35 21.58 -10.17
CA LYS A 52 15.56 22.17 -11.27
C LYS A 52 16.17 21.92 -12.65
N LYS A 53 17.50 21.85 -12.78
CA LYS A 53 18.16 21.49 -14.05
C LYS A 53 17.77 20.09 -14.52
N PHE A 54 17.47 19.18 -13.60
CA PHE A 54 17.01 17.82 -13.90
C PHE A 54 15.49 17.69 -13.96
N ASN A 55 14.75 18.81 -13.91
CA ASN A 55 13.29 18.84 -13.85
C ASN A 55 12.74 18.08 -12.63
N MET A 56 13.40 18.24 -11.48
CA MET A 56 13.06 17.56 -10.22
C MET A 56 12.77 18.57 -9.11
N SER A 57 11.96 18.15 -8.13
CA SER A 57 11.90 18.86 -6.85
C SER A 57 13.21 18.68 -6.08
N LEU A 58 13.48 19.54 -5.09
CA LEU A 58 14.65 19.39 -4.21
C LEU A 58 14.63 18.02 -3.51
N THR A 59 13.45 17.59 -3.09
CA THR A 59 13.23 16.31 -2.40
C THR A 59 13.55 15.13 -3.31
N ASP A 60 13.00 15.11 -4.53
CA ASP A 60 13.25 14.01 -5.48
C ASP A 60 14.74 13.94 -5.85
N PHE A 61 15.37 15.10 -6.02
CA PHE A 61 16.79 15.15 -6.33
C PHE A 61 17.65 14.64 -5.17
N LYS A 62 17.30 14.95 -3.91
CA LYS A 62 17.99 14.39 -2.72
C LYS A 62 17.78 12.88 -2.61
N ASN A 63 16.56 12.40 -2.81
CA ASN A 63 16.22 10.98 -2.74
C ASN A 63 17.00 10.18 -3.79
N MET A 64 17.04 10.68 -5.03
CA MET A 64 17.79 10.05 -6.11
C MET A 64 19.30 10.07 -5.87
N THR A 65 19.85 11.18 -5.36
CA THR A 65 21.29 11.37 -5.22
C THR A 65 21.87 10.90 -3.88
N GLY A 66 21.02 10.59 -2.90
CA GLY A 66 21.40 10.21 -1.54
C GLY A 66 21.93 11.37 -0.68
N LEU A 67 21.68 12.63 -1.08
CA LEU A 67 22.14 13.81 -0.34
C LEU A 67 21.22 14.10 0.86
N THR A 68 21.80 14.16 2.06
CA THR A 68 21.07 14.47 3.31
C THR A 68 21.19 15.94 3.75
N LYS A 69 22.03 16.74 3.06
CA LYS A 69 22.28 18.17 3.35
C LYS A 69 22.17 19.00 2.09
N ASP A 70 21.74 20.26 2.24
CA ASP A 70 21.62 21.24 1.14
C ASP A 70 22.94 21.98 0.84
N THR A 71 23.93 21.84 1.71
CA THR A 71 25.22 22.53 1.58
C THR A 71 26.00 21.94 0.42
N LEU A 72 26.46 22.81 -0.47
CA LEU A 72 27.24 22.46 -1.66
C LEU A 72 28.67 22.98 -1.56
N GLN A 73 29.63 22.19 -2.03
CA GLN A 73 31.03 22.62 -2.19
C GLN A 73 31.41 22.63 -3.67
N LYS A 74 32.20 23.63 -4.10
CA LYS A 74 32.73 23.66 -5.47
C LYS A 74 33.58 22.42 -5.73
N GLY A 75 33.29 21.73 -6.83
CA GLY A 75 33.95 20.47 -7.19
C GLY A 75 33.34 19.22 -6.53
N GLN A 76 32.33 19.37 -5.66
CA GLN A 76 31.58 18.24 -5.12
C GLN A 76 30.97 17.41 -6.25
N LYS A 77 31.10 16.09 -6.13
CA LYS A 77 30.47 15.13 -7.03
C LYS A 77 29.18 14.62 -6.43
N ILE A 78 28.06 14.93 -7.06
CA ILE A 78 26.74 14.42 -6.74
C ILE A 78 26.54 13.13 -7.53
N LYS A 79 26.33 12.00 -6.86
CA LYS A 79 26.19 10.68 -7.50
C LYS A 79 24.74 10.40 -7.90
N ASN A 80 24.53 9.34 -8.69
CA ASN A 80 23.21 8.83 -9.12
C ASN A 80 22.38 9.85 -9.92
N VAL A 81 23.05 10.72 -10.68
CA VAL A 81 22.40 11.69 -11.55
C VAL A 81 22.06 11.04 -12.90
N PRO A 82 20.87 11.25 -13.47
CA PRO A 82 20.44 10.58 -14.69
C PRO A 82 21.32 10.95 -15.88
N THR A 83 21.89 9.93 -16.52
CA THR A 83 22.63 10.07 -17.77
C THR A 83 22.18 9.04 -18.80
N ALA A 84 22.31 9.39 -20.07
CA ALA A 84 22.01 8.52 -21.20
C ALA A 84 23.21 8.41 -22.14
N LYS A 85 23.46 7.21 -22.64
CA LYS A 85 24.52 6.92 -23.62
C LYS A 85 23.99 7.09 -25.04
N ILE A 86 24.82 7.62 -25.94
CA ILE A 86 24.52 7.68 -27.38
C ILE A 86 24.80 6.32 -28.03
N ASP A 87 23.74 5.66 -28.49
CA ASP A 87 23.85 4.46 -29.32
C ASP A 87 24.11 4.80 -30.80
N SER A 88 24.53 3.79 -31.55
CA SER A 88 24.90 3.93 -32.97
C SER A 88 23.75 4.48 -33.81
N GLY A 89 23.95 5.62 -34.47
CA GLY A 89 22.94 6.24 -35.35
C GLY A 89 21.94 7.18 -34.64
N MET A 90 22.01 7.34 -33.32
CA MET A 90 21.17 8.30 -32.59
C MET A 90 21.83 9.68 -32.47
N GLY A 91 21.08 10.74 -32.79
CA GLY A 91 21.47 12.14 -32.51
C GLY A 91 20.91 12.65 -31.18
N ILE A 92 21.43 13.78 -30.68
CA ILE A 92 21.02 14.39 -29.40
C ILE A 92 19.51 14.68 -29.30
N ALA A 93 18.85 15.03 -30.41
CA ALA A 93 17.41 15.27 -30.44
C ALA A 93 16.59 13.99 -30.16
N SER A 94 17.08 12.83 -30.59
CA SER A 94 16.41 11.54 -30.33
C SER A 94 16.53 11.15 -28.86
N VAL A 95 17.70 11.37 -28.25
CA VAL A 95 17.91 11.13 -26.81
C VAL A 95 17.06 12.09 -25.97
N ALA A 96 17.04 13.38 -26.31
CA ALA A 96 16.19 14.35 -25.65
C ALA A 96 14.71 13.90 -25.64
N LYS A 97 14.18 13.50 -26.81
CA LYS A 97 12.78 13.05 -26.96
C LYS A 97 12.47 11.82 -26.10
N LYS A 98 13.38 10.83 -26.05
CA LYS A 98 13.23 9.60 -25.26
C LYS A 98 13.09 9.90 -23.76
N HIS A 99 13.76 10.93 -23.28
CA HIS A 99 13.75 11.38 -21.89
C HIS A 99 12.79 12.55 -21.64
N GLY A 100 11.81 12.76 -22.52
CA GLY A 100 10.78 13.79 -22.34
C GLY A 100 11.25 15.25 -22.50
N MET A 101 12.49 15.48 -22.94
CA MET A 101 13.09 16.82 -23.08
C MET A 101 12.82 17.43 -24.47
N THR A 102 12.75 18.76 -24.55
CA THR A 102 12.98 19.48 -25.82
C THR A 102 14.47 19.49 -26.16
N LEU A 103 14.82 19.73 -27.43
CA LEU A 103 16.23 19.86 -27.83
C LEU A 103 16.90 21.02 -27.09
N GLU A 104 16.18 22.12 -26.87
CA GLU A 104 16.63 23.28 -26.10
C GLU A 104 16.95 22.91 -24.64
N GLN A 105 16.06 22.19 -23.96
CA GLN A 105 16.25 21.74 -22.58
C GLN A 105 17.46 20.80 -22.47
N PHE A 106 17.60 19.88 -23.41
CA PHE A 106 18.73 18.95 -23.46
C PHE A 106 20.06 19.67 -23.67
N CYS A 107 20.11 20.61 -24.61
CA CYS A 107 21.29 21.44 -24.87
C CYS A 107 21.66 22.31 -23.66
N ALA A 108 20.68 22.94 -23.02
CA ALA A 108 20.89 23.77 -21.83
C ALA A 108 21.41 22.95 -20.63
N LEU A 109 20.82 21.78 -20.36
CA LEU A 109 21.27 20.89 -19.28
C LEU A 109 22.72 20.42 -19.50
N ASN A 110 23.11 20.21 -20.75
CA ASN A 110 24.42 19.66 -21.09
C ASN A 110 25.48 20.71 -21.46
N GLY A 111 25.12 21.99 -21.56
CA GLY A 111 26.02 23.06 -21.96
C GLY A 111 26.52 22.94 -23.40
N ILE A 112 25.71 22.42 -24.32
CA ILE A 112 26.07 22.19 -25.73
C ILE A 112 25.17 22.98 -26.68
N LYS A 113 25.63 23.20 -27.92
CA LYS A 113 24.83 23.85 -28.98
C LYS A 113 23.89 22.87 -29.69
N LYS A 114 22.84 23.36 -30.35
CA LYS A 114 21.82 22.54 -31.02
C LYS A 114 22.36 21.73 -32.20
N ASP A 115 23.45 22.19 -32.82
CA ASP A 115 24.15 21.55 -33.93
C ASP A 115 25.26 20.59 -33.47
N TYR A 116 25.37 20.33 -32.16
CA TYR A 116 26.36 19.42 -31.60
C TYR A 116 26.19 18.00 -32.16
N LYS A 117 27.29 17.42 -32.67
CA LYS A 117 27.33 16.07 -33.25
C LYS A 117 27.93 15.10 -32.23
N PRO A 118 27.13 14.24 -31.57
CA PRO A 118 27.62 13.34 -30.53
C PRO A 118 28.43 12.19 -31.12
N GLN A 119 29.40 11.70 -30.34
CA GLN A 119 30.12 10.48 -30.67
C GLN A 119 29.41 9.24 -30.12
N LYS A 120 29.54 8.10 -30.81
CA LYS A 120 29.03 6.82 -30.30
C LYS A 120 29.65 6.53 -28.93
N GLY A 121 28.79 6.24 -27.95
CA GLY A 121 29.19 5.92 -26.59
C GLY A 121 29.40 7.13 -25.66
N GLU A 122 29.15 8.34 -26.15
CA GLU A 122 29.16 9.55 -25.34
C GLU A 122 27.94 9.60 -24.39
N TYR A 123 28.11 10.18 -23.20
CA TYR A 123 27.06 10.30 -22.19
C TYR A 123 26.60 11.75 -22.01
N PHE A 124 25.30 11.92 -21.83
CA PHE A 124 24.65 13.21 -21.57
C PHE A 124 23.76 13.13 -20.34
N TYR A 125 23.69 14.23 -19.58
CA TYR A 125 22.67 14.39 -18.55
C TYR A 125 21.30 14.45 -19.22
N VAL A 126 20.33 13.78 -18.61
CA VAL A 126 18.95 13.74 -19.08
C VAL A 126 18.01 13.99 -17.92
N PHE A 127 16.75 14.29 -18.20
CA PHE A 127 15.73 14.16 -17.16
C PHE A 127 15.61 12.68 -16.76
N PRO A 128 15.29 12.41 -15.48
CA PRO A 128 14.90 11.06 -15.09
C PRO A 128 13.73 10.62 -15.97
N ASN A 129 13.76 9.36 -16.43
CA ASN A 129 12.66 8.82 -17.22
C ASN A 129 11.40 8.74 -16.34
N ASN A 130 10.59 9.78 -16.39
CA ASN A 130 9.17 9.66 -16.08
C ASN A 130 8.53 9.02 -17.30
N THR A 131 8.31 7.70 -17.28
CA THR A 131 7.47 7.03 -18.28
C THR A 131 6.00 7.37 -18.05
N SER A 132 5.64 8.65 -18.19
CA SER A 132 4.27 9.14 -18.34
C SER A 132 4.27 10.66 -18.54
N LYS A 133 4.26 11.08 -19.81
CA LYS A 133 3.59 12.29 -20.37
C LYS A 133 4.12 12.59 -21.78
N LYS A 134 3.41 12.16 -22.84
CA LYS A 134 3.23 12.97 -24.07
C LYS A 134 1.84 12.77 -24.69
N LYS A 135 1.08 13.87 -24.74
CA LYS A 135 -0.09 14.11 -25.62
C LYS A 135 0.35 14.10 -27.11
N PRO A 136 -0.58 13.92 -28.08
CA PRO A 136 -0.32 13.40 -29.42
C PRO A 136 0.06 14.47 -30.44
N SER A 137 0.84 14.07 -31.44
CA SER A 137 0.87 14.73 -32.75
C SER A 137 0.49 13.69 -33.81
N ASN A 138 -0.64 13.92 -34.48
CA ASN A 138 -1.07 13.19 -35.66
C ASN A 138 -0.03 13.30 -36.78
N THR A 139 0.32 12.17 -37.40
CA THR A 139 0.46 12.11 -38.86
C THR A 139 0.25 10.68 -39.35
N SER A 140 -0.82 10.51 -40.12
CA SER A 140 -1.13 9.33 -40.91
C SER A 140 -0.15 9.19 -42.10
N ALA A 141 0.25 7.96 -42.44
CA ALA A 141 -0.03 7.30 -43.73
C ALA A 141 1.06 6.29 -44.21
N ALA A 142 0.58 5.08 -44.54
CA ALA A 142 0.97 4.16 -45.63
C ALA A 142 2.38 3.50 -45.61
N ASN A 143 2.62 2.22 -45.97
CA ASN A 143 1.80 1.12 -46.50
C ASN A 143 2.58 -0.24 -46.46
N THR A 144 1.88 -1.32 -46.02
CA THR A 144 1.84 -2.75 -46.47
C THR A 144 3.09 -3.66 -46.66
N PRO A 145 2.97 -5.01 -46.81
CA PRO A 145 2.10 -6.04 -46.15
C PRO A 145 2.83 -7.35 -45.73
N ALA A 146 2.28 -8.13 -44.79
CA ALA A 146 2.32 -9.62 -44.88
C ALA A 146 1.27 -10.33 -43.99
N ALA A 147 0.41 -11.10 -44.66
CA ALA A 147 -0.36 -12.31 -44.28
C ALA A 147 -1.38 -12.29 -43.09
N LYS A 148 -2.63 -12.53 -43.48
CA LYS A 148 -3.89 -12.70 -42.71
C LYS A 148 -4.02 -14.13 -42.15
N PRO A 149 -4.74 -14.33 -41.02
CA PRO A 149 -5.95 -15.17 -41.10
C PRO A 149 -7.22 -14.45 -40.60
N ALA A 150 -8.37 -15.09 -40.84
CA ALA A 150 -9.69 -14.51 -41.10
C ALA A 150 -10.32 -13.67 -39.98
N LYS A 151 -11.08 -12.66 -40.41
CA LYS A 151 -11.83 -11.70 -39.60
C LYS A 151 -13.29 -12.14 -39.62
N GLU A 152 -13.84 -12.54 -38.47
CA GLU A 152 -15.29 -12.49 -38.26
C GLU A 152 -15.68 -11.01 -38.12
N THR A 153 -16.54 -10.55 -39.00
CA THR A 153 -17.15 -9.22 -38.98
C THR A 153 -18.34 -9.23 -38.02
N THR A 154 -18.19 -8.64 -36.84
CA THR A 154 -19.32 -8.26 -35.99
C THR A 154 -19.90 -6.91 -36.45
N ALA A 155 -21.22 -6.85 -36.62
CA ALA A 155 -22.00 -5.65 -36.91
C ALA A 155 -21.83 -4.55 -35.83
N PRO A 156 -22.10 -3.27 -36.12
CA PRO A 156 -22.11 -2.23 -35.10
C PRO A 156 -23.16 -2.54 -34.02
N GLU A 157 -22.70 -2.70 -32.78
CA GLU A 157 -23.56 -3.01 -31.63
C GLU A 157 -24.51 -1.85 -31.32
N LYS A 158 -25.72 -2.21 -30.92
CA LYS A 158 -26.77 -1.27 -30.49
C LYS A 158 -26.30 -0.53 -29.21
N PRO A 159 -26.52 0.79 -29.07
CA PRO A 159 -26.16 1.52 -27.86
C PRO A 159 -26.84 0.92 -26.63
N LEU A 160 -26.05 0.55 -25.62
CA LEU A 160 -26.55 0.02 -24.35
C LEU A 160 -27.14 1.14 -23.48
N LYS A 161 -28.15 0.79 -22.68
CA LYS A 161 -28.66 1.67 -21.62
C LYS A 161 -27.66 1.74 -20.46
N ALA A 162 -27.74 2.80 -19.66
CA ALA A 162 -26.84 3.00 -18.51
C ALA A 162 -26.85 1.80 -17.55
N GLU A 163 -28.02 1.20 -17.32
CA GLU A 163 -28.18 0.00 -16.51
C GLU A 163 -27.45 -1.22 -17.08
N GLU A 164 -27.58 -1.46 -18.39
CA GLU A 164 -26.89 -2.58 -19.07
C GLU A 164 -25.37 -2.37 -19.11
N ILE A 165 -24.92 -1.11 -19.19
CA ILE A 165 -23.50 -0.76 -19.06
C ILE A 165 -23.01 -1.09 -17.65
N ALA A 166 -23.76 -0.72 -16.62
CA ALA A 166 -23.38 -0.99 -15.24
C ALA A 166 -23.26 -2.50 -14.95
N ASP A 167 -24.25 -3.28 -15.38
CA ASP A 167 -24.27 -4.73 -15.20
C ASP A 167 -23.10 -5.41 -15.92
N LYS A 168 -22.86 -5.05 -17.19
CA LYS A 168 -21.77 -5.64 -17.98
C LYS A 168 -20.38 -5.23 -17.53
N LEU A 169 -20.21 -4.05 -16.93
CA LEU A 169 -18.93 -3.65 -16.34
C LEU A 169 -18.63 -4.46 -15.08
N GLU A 170 -19.62 -4.72 -14.24
CA GLU A 170 -19.43 -5.59 -13.07
C GLU A 170 -19.20 -7.04 -13.50
N GLU A 171 -19.99 -7.58 -14.44
CA GLU A 171 -19.77 -8.94 -14.98
C GLU A 171 -18.37 -9.10 -15.59
N ALA A 172 -17.91 -8.09 -16.34
CA ALA A 172 -16.57 -8.11 -16.90
C ALA A 172 -15.47 -8.08 -15.83
N ALA A 173 -15.70 -7.39 -14.71
CA ALA A 173 -14.78 -7.34 -13.57
C ALA A 173 -14.85 -8.61 -12.70
N ASP A 174 -16.01 -9.24 -12.59
CA ASP A 174 -16.24 -10.45 -11.79
C ASP A 174 -15.60 -11.71 -12.42
N ASP A 175 -15.62 -11.84 -13.75
CA ASP A 175 -15.17 -13.07 -14.42
C ASP A 175 -13.70 -13.05 -14.88
N TYR A 176 -13.04 -11.89 -14.96
CA TYR A 176 -11.70 -11.81 -15.55
C TYR A 176 -10.79 -10.76 -14.89
N ARG A 177 -9.61 -11.23 -14.50
CA ARG A 177 -8.55 -10.47 -13.85
C ARG A 177 -7.93 -9.42 -14.78
N GLY A 178 -7.80 -8.17 -14.34
CA GLY A 178 -7.04 -7.15 -15.06
C GLY A 178 -7.71 -6.82 -16.38
N VAL A 179 -9.02 -6.56 -16.33
CA VAL A 179 -9.82 -6.34 -17.54
C VAL A 179 -9.81 -4.91 -18.03
N VAL A 180 -9.49 -3.93 -17.19
CA VAL A 180 -9.33 -2.54 -17.65
C VAL A 180 -8.20 -2.51 -18.67
N GLY A 181 -8.50 -2.07 -19.90
CA GLY A 181 -7.57 -2.14 -21.05
C GLY A 181 -7.69 -3.39 -21.93
N LYS A 182 -8.61 -4.32 -21.62
CA LYS A 182 -8.91 -5.49 -22.45
C LYS A 182 -10.18 -5.26 -23.27
N GLU A 183 -10.25 -5.88 -24.44
CA GLU A 183 -11.32 -5.64 -25.42
C GLU A 183 -12.73 -5.84 -24.83
N ALA A 184 -12.95 -6.86 -24.00
CA ALA A 184 -14.26 -7.16 -23.43
C ALA A 184 -14.78 -6.02 -22.54
N PHE A 185 -13.95 -5.52 -21.63
CA PHE A 185 -14.27 -4.40 -20.76
C PHE A 185 -14.32 -3.08 -21.53
N ASP A 186 -13.30 -2.82 -22.36
CA ASP A 186 -13.18 -1.56 -23.11
C ASP A 186 -14.35 -1.37 -24.08
N LYS A 187 -14.91 -2.45 -24.65
CA LYS A 187 -16.13 -2.38 -25.48
C LYS A 187 -17.31 -1.81 -24.72
N VAL A 188 -17.50 -2.19 -23.46
CA VAL A 188 -18.60 -1.71 -22.62
C VAL A 188 -18.27 -0.32 -22.07
N PHE A 189 -17.08 -0.15 -21.50
CA PHE A 189 -16.60 1.10 -20.91
C PHE A 189 -16.54 2.26 -21.92
N ASN A 190 -16.28 1.98 -23.20
CA ASN A 190 -16.27 2.99 -24.24
C ASN A 190 -17.67 3.48 -24.67
N GLN A 191 -18.74 2.83 -24.22
CA GLN A 191 -20.11 3.34 -24.40
C GLN A 191 -20.47 4.43 -23.40
N ILE A 192 -19.68 4.61 -22.33
CA ILE A 192 -19.81 5.75 -21.41
C ILE A 192 -19.36 7.02 -22.11
N ASN A 193 -20.25 8.00 -22.15
CA ASN A 193 -20.09 9.30 -22.78
C ASN A 193 -20.80 10.39 -21.95
N LYS A 194 -20.68 11.65 -22.37
CA LYS A 194 -21.23 12.79 -21.62
C LYS A 194 -22.75 12.71 -21.41
N ASP A 195 -23.47 12.00 -22.27
CA ASP A 195 -24.92 11.95 -22.21
C ASP A 195 -25.42 10.97 -21.15
N ASN A 196 -24.70 9.86 -20.92
CA ASN A 196 -25.07 8.78 -20.00
C ASN A 196 -24.16 8.60 -18.77
N VAL A 197 -23.04 9.34 -18.64
CA VAL A 197 -22.06 9.10 -17.58
C VAL A 197 -22.62 9.19 -16.16
N ILE A 198 -23.49 10.17 -15.88
CA ILE A 198 -24.09 10.33 -14.55
C ILE A 198 -24.97 9.12 -14.24
N ASP A 199 -25.88 8.78 -15.14
CA ASP A 199 -26.77 7.62 -14.99
C ASP A 199 -25.98 6.32 -14.79
N VAL A 200 -24.87 6.12 -15.52
CA VAL A 200 -24.01 4.94 -15.36
C VAL A 200 -23.34 4.93 -13.99
N VAL A 201 -22.74 6.05 -13.56
CA VAL A 201 -22.04 6.15 -12.27
C VAL A 201 -23.00 5.92 -11.10
N GLU A 202 -24.18 6.54 -11.14
CA GLU A 202 -25.22 6.38 -10.11
C GLU A 202 -25.78 4.96 -10.09
N LYS A 203 -26.14 4.40 -11.25
CA LYS A 203 -26.67 3.03 -11.34
C LYS A 203 -25.66 1.98 -10.92
N PHE A 204 -24.39 2.15 -11.30
CA PHE A 204 -23.32 1.26 -10.87
C PHE A 204 -23.18 1.29 -9.34
N LYS A 205 -23.18 2.49 -8.73
CA LYS A 205 -23.12 2.65 -7.28
C LYS A 205 -24.33 2.05 -6.56
N GLU A 206 -25.53 2.31 -7.07
CA GLU A 206 -26.80 1.79 -6.54
C GLU A 206 -26.82 0.25 -6.54
N LYS A 207 -26.40 -0.38 -7.65
CA LYS A 207 -26.44 -1.84 -7.80
C LYS A 207 -25.33 -2.55 -7.04
N ASN A 208 -24.11 -2.03 -7.12
CA ASN A 208 -22.92 -2.75 -6.70
C ASN A 208 -22.44 -2.31 -5.31
N GLY A 209 -22.97 -1.23 -4.74
CA GLY A 209 -22.51 -0.71 -3.44
C GLY A 209 -21.08 -0.15 -3.46
N LYS A 210 -20.44 -0.06 -4.64
CA LYS A 210 -19.16 0.61 -4.90
C LYS A 210 -19.27 1.58 -6.05
N SER A 211 -18.44 2.61 -6.04
CA SER A 211 -18.33 3.50 -7.19
C SER A 211 -17.66 2.81 -8.37
N LEU A 212 -17.94 3.32 -9.58
CA LEU A 212 -17.25 2.88 -10.79
C LEU A 212 -15.73 3.12 -10.71
N ILE A 213 -15.31 4.19 -10.02
CA ILE A 213 -13.90 4.52 -9.79
C ILE A 213 -13.23 3.49 -8.89
N ASN A 214 -13.94 3.04 -7.85
CA ASN A 214 -13.49 1.98 -6.96
C ASN A 214 -13.32 0.65 -7.71
N MET A 215 -14.31 0.23 -8.52
CA MET A 215 -14.17 -0.98 -9.36
C MET A 215 -12.94 -0.90 -10.27
N ILE A 216 -12.77 0.21 -11.01
CA ILE A 216 -11.60 0.38 -11.90
C ILE A 216 -10.30 0.33 -11.10
N SER A 217 -10.29 0.92 -9.90
CA SER A 217 -9.13 0.90 -8.99
C SER A 217 -8.80 -0.50 -8.47
N ASP A 218 -9.80 -1.32 -8.18
CA ASP A 218 -9.65 -2.66 -7.61
C ASP A 218 -9.15 -3.72 -8.63
N GLU A 219 -9.11 -3.38 -9.92
CA GLU A 219 -8.50 -4.17 -10.99
C GLU A 219 -6.96 -4.12 -10.94
N TRP A 220 -6.35 -4.43 -9.80
CA TRP A 220 -4.91 -4.26 -9.55
C TRP A 220 -3.98 -5.08 -10.45
N SER A 221 -4.51 -6.05 -11.21
CA SER A 221 -3.79 -6.76 -12.27
C SER A 221 -3.95 -6.12 -13.67
N SER A 222 -4.69 -5.02 -13.80
CA SER A 222 -4.69 -4.13 -14.97
C SER A 222 -3.66 -3.03 -14.82
N ASP A 223 -2.98 -2.72 -15.93
CA ASP A 223 -1.95 -1.68 -15.99
C ASP A 223 -2.43 -0.39 -15.29
N LYS A 224 -1.60 0.08 -14.37
CA LYS A 224 -1.88 1.25 -13.53
C LYS A 224 -2.20 2.48 -14.36
N GLU A 225 -1.47 2.76 -15.43
CA GLU A 225 -1.70 3.94 -16.25
C GLU A 225 -3.01 3.81 -17.05
N VAL A 226 -3.37 2.60 -17.45
CA VAL A 226 -4.67 2.30 -18.08
C VAL A 226 -5.83 2.50 -17.11
N ARG A 227 -5.70 2.05 -15.85
CA ARG A 227 -6.70 2.32 -14.79
C ARG A 227 -6.83 3.81 -14.49
N LYS A 228 -5.70 4.51 -14.31
CA LYS A 228 -5.67 5.97 -14.13
C LYS A 228 -6.35 6.69 -15.29
N ALA A 229 -6.11 6.26 -16.53
CA ALA A 229 -6.74 6.84 -17.71
C ALA A 229 -8.26 6.60 -17.72
N ALA A 230 -8.73 5.42 -17.35
CA ALA A 230 -10.16 5.12 -17.24
C ALA A 230 -10.84 5.97 -16.14
N MET A 231 -10.25 6.06 -14.95
CA MET A 231 -10.76 6.91 -13.85
C MET A 231 -10.78 8.39 -14.25
N THR A 232 -9.73 8.85 -14.92
CA THR A 232 -9.65 10.22 -15.46
C THR A 232 -10.72 10.48 -16.52
N LYS A 233 -11.02 9.50 -17.39
CA LYS A 233 -12.09 9.61 -18.40
C LYS A 233 -13.45 9.81 -17.73
N ILE A 234 -13.75 9.06 -16.66
CA ILE A 234 -14.99 9.24 -15.90
C ILE A 234 -15.07 10.64 -15.30
N PHE A 235 -14.00 11.09 -14.66
CA PHE A 235 -13.91 12.47 -14.15
C PHE A 235 -14.18 13.49 -15.27
N ASP A 236 -13.49 13.39 -16.40
CA ASP A 236 -13.59 14.35 -17.51
C ASP A 236 -15.02 14.38 -18.10
N LEU A 237 -15.67 13.22 -18.23
CA LEU A 237 -17.05 13.12 -18.72
C LEU A 237 -18.06 13.70 -17.72
N VAL A 238 -17.90 13.44 -16.42
CA VAL A 238 -18.75 14.03 -15.37
C VAL A 238 -18.57 15.55 -15.34
N ALA A 239 -17.33 16.02 -15.42
CA ALA A 239 -17.01 17.45 -15.43
C ALA A 239 -17.58 18.16 -16.67
N ASP A 240 -17.59 17.53 -17.84
CA ASP A 240 -18.23 18.06 -19.06
C ASP A 240 -19.76 18.13 -18.90
N LYS A 241 -20.39 17.03 -18.44
CA LYS A 241 -21.84 16.97 -18.26
C LYS A 241 -22.36 17.94 -17.21
N THR A 242 -21.65 18.10 -16.11
CA THR A 242 -22.00 19.01 -14.99
C THR A 242 -21.55 20.46 -15.24
N LYS A 243 -20.81 20.70 -16.34
CA LYS A 243 -20.15 21.99 -16.63
C LYS A 243 -19.21 22.45 -15.50
N ASN A 244 -18.62 21.51 -14.78
CA ASN A 244 -17.71 21.74 -13.66
C ASN A 244 -16.26 21.38 -14.03
N SER A 245 -15.80 21.83 -15.20
CA SER A 245 -14.45 21.53 -15.74
C SER A 245 -13.35 22.44 -15.16
N SER A 246 -13.37 22.63 -13.84
CA SER A 246 -12.34 23.40 -13.13
C SER A 246 -10.98 22.71 -13.30
N LYS A 247 -9.99 23.45 -13.83
CA LYS A 247 -8.62 22.96 -13.96
C LYS A 247 -8.06 22.55 -12.59
N GLU A 248 -8.33 23.33 -11.55
CA GLU A 248 -7.90 23.07 -10.18
C GLU A 248 -8.54 21.79 -9.62
N LEU A 249 -9.82 21.56 -9.88
CA LEU A 249 -10.53 20.36 -9.45
C LEU A 249 -9.98 19.12 -10.17
N ARG A 250 -9.69 19.25 -11.47
CA ARG A 250 -9.05 18.19 -12.26
C ARG A 250 -7.64 17.89 -11.78
N ASP A 251 -6.83 18.92 -11.53
CA ASP A 251 -5.47 18.75 -11.01
C ASP A 251 -5.52 18.08 -9.63
N THR A 252 -6.43 18.49 -8.74
CA THR A 252 -6.66 17.83 -7.44
C THR A 252 -7.04 16.36 -7.58
N PHE A 253 -7.95 16.02 -8.50
CA PHE A 253 -8.33 14.63 -8.75
C PHE A 253 -7.14 13.80 -9.26
N ILE A 254 -6.35 14.35 -10.18
CA ILE A 254 -5.17 13.68 -10.75
C ILE A 254 -4.06 13.52 -9.71
N ASP A 255 -3.84 14.51 -8.85
CA ASP A 255 -2.85 14.45 -7.78
C ASP A 255 -3.24 13.37 -6.76
N GLU A 256 -4.49 13.33 -6.31
CA GLU A 256 -5.00 12.27 -5.42
C GLU A 256 -4.91 10.88 -6.08
N LEU A 257 -5.28 10.79 -7.37
CA LEU A 257 -5.17 9.56 -8.15
C LEU A 257 -3.70 9.09 -8.24
N ASN A 258 -2.75 10.00 -8.43
CA ASN A 258 -1.34 9.64 -8.45
C ASN A 258 -0.85 9.23 -7.07
N ASP A 259 -1.17 10.01 -6.03
CA ASP A 259 -0.76 9.74 -4.65
C ASP A 259 -1.23 8.35 -4.20
N GLU A 260 -2.49 7.99 -4.45
CA GLU A 260 -3.02 6.69 -4.04
C GLU A 260 -2.40 5.52 -4.85
N PHE A 261 -2.14 5.68 -6.14
CA PHE A 261 -1.49 4.65 -6.97
C PHE A 261 0.04 4.60 -6.85
N ASP A 262 0.66 5.64 -6.33
CA ASP A 262 2.10 5.72 -6.05
C ASP A 262 2.38 5.34 -4.59
N SER A 263 1.34 5.28 -3.75
CA SER A 263 1.41 4.77 -2.39
C SER A 263 1.60 3.25 -2.35
N TRP A 264 2.25 2.77 -1.30
CA TRP A 264 2.43 1.34 -1.05
C TRP A 264 1.20 0.80 -0.31
N GLY A 265 0.42 -0.06 -0.96
CA GLY A 265 -0.81 -0.64 -0.41
C GLY A 265 -1.96 -0.61 -1.42
N PHE A 266 -3.18 -0.82 -0.93
CA PHE A 266 -4.38 -0.75 -1.76
C PHE A 266 -4.77 0.70 -2.05
N VAL A 267 -5.15 0.98 -3.30
CA VAL A 267 -5.59 2.30 -3.75
C VAL A 267 -6.93 2.63 -3.10
N SER A 268 -6.98 3.69 -2.29
CA SER A 268 -8.24 4.18 -1.74
C SER A 268 -8.87 5.20 -2.68
N THR A 269 -10.13 5.00 -3.05
CA THR A 269 -10.85 5.93 -3.91
C THR A 269 -11.66 6.99 -3.17
N LYS A 270 -11.69 6.98 -1.83
CA LYS A 270 -12.58 7.83 -1.00
C LYS A 270 -12.58 9.32 -1.43
N LYS A 271 -11.42 9.94 -1.60
CA LYS A 271 -11.34 11.36 -1.99
C LYS A 271 -11.74 11.59 -3.45
N MET A 272 -11.34 10.70 -4.36
CA MET A 272 -11.76 10.72 -5.77
C MET A 272 -13.28 10.57 -5.92
N ASP A 273 -13.88 9.66 -5.14
CA ASP A 273 -15.33 9.45 -5.07
C ASP A 273 -16.04 10.69 -4.55
N LYS A 274 -15.49 11.34 -3.50
CA LYS A 274 -16.03 12.60 -2.97
C LYS A 274 -16.01 13.71 -4.02
N ILE A 275 -14.93 13.82 -4.80
CA ILE A 275 -14.82 14.81 -5.89
C ILE A 275 -15.89 14.56 -6.95
N ILE A 276 -16.06 13.31 -7.41
CA ILE A 276 -17.07 12.98 -8.42
C ILE A 276 -18.49 13.16 -7.88
N ASN A 277 -18.78 12.70 -6.67
CA ASN A 277 -20.10 12.88 -6.05
C ASN A 277 -20.43 14.36 -5.87
N GLY A 278 -19.47 15.20 -5.46
CA GLY A 278 -19.67 16.65 -5.34
C GLY A 278 -19.89 17.37 -6.66
N MET A 279 -19.45 16.82 -7.80
CA MET A 279 -19.79 17.34 -9.12
C MET A 279 -21.21 16.96 -9.54
N ILE A 280 -21.66 15.74 -9.22
CA ILE A 280 -22.98 15.23 -9.58
C ILE A 280 -24.07 15.82 -8.68
N HIS A 281 -23.81 15.88 -7.38
CA HIS A 281 -24.72 16.34 -6.32
C HIS A 281 -24.11 17.55 -5.57
N PRO A 282 -24.04 18.74 -6.19
CA PRO A 282 -23.43 19.92 -5.57
C PRO A 282 -24.14 20.39 -4.30
N GLU A 283 -25.41 20.03 -4.11
CA GLU A 283 -26.18 20.23 -2.88
C GLU A 283 -25.72 19.34 -1.71
N GLU A 284 -25.12 18.19 -2.01
CA GLU A 284 -24.51 17.27 -1.04
C GLU A 284 -23.02 17.60 -0.79
N ALA A 285 -22.45 18.53 -1.55
CA ALA A 285 -21.09 19.00 -1.32
C ALA A 285 -21.05 19.76 0.02
N GLU A 286 -20.30 19.22 0.98
CA GLU A 286 -20.15 19.82 2.30
C GLU A 286 -19.78 21.32 2.22
N LYS A 287 -20.62 22.17 2.80
CA LYS A 287 -20.29 23.59 2.98
C LYS A 287 -19.11 23.70 3.96
N PRO A 288 -18.12 24.57 3.71
CA PRO A 288 -17.05 24.80 4.65
C PRO A 288 -17.64 25.38 5.94
N SER A 289 -17.75 24.54 6.98
CA SER A 289 -18.21 24.95 8.31
C SER A 289 -17.12 25.80 8.96
N GLY A 290 -17.34 27.11 9.00
CA GLY A 290 -16.52 28.04 9.78
C GLY A 290 -16.53 27.71 11.27
N ASN A 291 -15.34 27.73 11.89
CA ASN A 291 -15.07 27.79 13.32
C ASN A 291 -16.14 27.18 14.25
N LYS A 292 -16.15 25.85 14.34
CA LYS A 292 -16.38 25.17 15.62
C LYS A 292 -15.08 24.50 16.01
N LYS A 293 -14.74 24.58 17.30
CA LYS A 293 -13.65 23.83 17.95
C LYS A 293 -13.44 22.51 17.22
N THR A 294 -12.22 22.29 16.75
CA THR A 294 -11.72 21.03 16.22
C THR A 294 -12.40 19.83 16.89
N ARG A 295 -13.48 19.36 16.27
CA ARG A 295 -13.77 17.93 16.23
C ARG A 295 -12.66 17.42 15.34
N THR A 296 -11.63 16.85 15.95
CA THR A 296 -10.93 15.78 15.26
C THR A 296 -12.02 14.81 14.86
N ASP A 297 -12.17 14.61 13.56
CA ASP A 297 -13.02 13.55 13.04
C ASP A 297 -12.44 12.24 13.59
N ASN A 298 -12.96 11.82 14.74
CA ASN A 298 -12.65 10.56 15.42
C ASN A 298 -13.24 9.36 14.65
N THR A 299 -13.42 9.51 13.34
CA THR A 299 -13.67 8.46 12.34
C THR A 299 -12.36 7.96 11.71
N GLY A 300 -11.22 8.57 12.04
CA GLY A 300 -9.93 7.91 11.93
C GLY A 300 -9.83 6.90 13.07
N SER A 301 -9.94 5.62 12.76
CA SER A 301 -9.51 4.54 13.64
C SER A 301 -8.20 4.94 14.34
N ASN A 302 -8.17 4.95 15.68
CA ASN A 302 -6.91 5.05 16.43
C ASN A 302 -5.93 3.92 16.05
N ALA A 303 -6.42 2.86 15.39
CA ALA A 303 -5.66 1.83 14.68
C ALA A 303 -4.93 2.32 13.40
N SER A 304 -4.85 3.62 13.13
CA SER A 304 -4.06 4.15 12.00
C SER A 304 -2.58 3.72 12.07
N HIS A 305 -2.06 3.51 13.28
CA HIS A 305 -0.74 2.94 13.54
C HIS A 305 -0.62 1.43 13.23
N LEU A 306 -1.71 0.73 12.92
CA LEU A 306 -1.71 -0.66 12.43
C LEU A 306 -1.99 -0.75 10.92
N SER A 307 -2.74 0.24 10.40
CA SER A 307 -3.29 0.27 9.04
C SER A 307 -2.32 0.38 7.86
N GLY A 308 -1.01 0.46 8.11
CA GLY A 308 -0.01 0.61 7.05
C GLY A 308 -0.12 1.90 6.21
N LYS A 309 -1.18 2.71 6.38
CA LYS A 309 -1.34 4.04 5.76
C LYS A 309 -0.63 5.11 6.59
N VAL A 310 0.66 4.94 6.87
CA VAL A 310 1.46 6.05 7.41
C VAL A 310 2.90 6.09 6.87
N TYR A 311 3.32 7.32 6.55
CA TYR A 311 4.54 7.77 5.89
C TYR A 311 5.88 7.25 6.47
N PRO A 312 7.02 7.40 5.75
CA PRO A 312 8.32 6.78 6.03
C PRO A 312 9.03 7.13 7.35
N ASN A 313 8.41 7.89 8.26
CA ASN A 313 9.03 8.31 9.52
C ASN A 313 8.15 8.11 10.75
N GLU A 314 6.98 7.48 10.65
CA GLU A 314 6.23 7.19 11.86
C GLU A 314 6.75 5.94 12.55
N ILE A 315 7.28 6.17 13.75
CA ILE A 315 7.42 5.17 14.79
C ILE A 315 6.02 4.58 14.96
N PHE A 316 5.78 3.38 14.44
CA PHE A 316 4.60 2.61 14.83
C PHE A 316 4.59 2.54 16.35
N TYR A 317 3.65 3.27 16.96
CA TYR A 317 3.44 3.27 18.39
C TYR A 317 3.11 1.83 18.79
N SER A 318 3.91 1.23 19.67
CA SER A 318 3.51 0.00 20.34
C SER A 318 2.50 0.39 21.41
N THR A 319 1.32 -0.23 21.39
CA THR A 319 0.44 -0.22 22.56
C THR A 319 0.98 -1.26 23.53
N ASN A 320 1.84 -0.81 24.44
CA ASN A 320 2.28 -1.71 25.46
C ASN A 320 1.17 -1.85 26.52
N GLY A 321 0.82 -3.11 26.79
CA GLY A 321 -0.07 -3.45 27.90
C GLY A 321 0.58 -3.16 29.25
N GLY A 322 -0.06 -2.30 30.03
CA GLY A 322 0.27 -1.95 31.43
C GLY A 322 1.11 -0.68 31.53
N LYS A 323 0.50 0.48 31.85
CA LYS A 323 1.18 1.79 32.05
C LYS A 323 2.37 2.11 31.13
N SER A 324 2.31 1.75 29.85
CA SER A 324 3.48 1.76 28.99
C SER A 324 3.18 2.42 27.65
N LYS A 325 3.59 3.68 27.51
CA LYS A 325 3.39 4.48 26.30
C LYS A 325 4.71 4.86 25.61
N ASP A 326 5.84 4.26 26.04
CA ASP A 326 7.17 4.87 25.86
C ASP A 326 8.23 3.94 25.23
N ILE A 327 7.87 2.91 24.45
CA ILE A 327 8.91 2.16 23.72
C ILE A 327 9.46 3.02 22.60
N THR A 328 10.77 3.26 22.69
CA THR A 328 11.54 3.96 21.68
C THR A 328 12.50 2.98 21.03
N PRO A 329 13.10 3.32 19.87
CA PRO A 329 14.15 2.50 19.27
C PRO A 329 15.33 2.21 20.22
N THR A 330 15.57 3.02 21.25
CA THR A 330 16.67 2.82 22.21
C THR A 330 16.29 1.96 23.41
N THR A 331 15.02 1.55 23.57
CA THR A 331 14.61 0.71 24.69
C THR A 331 15.30 -0.66 24.64
N MET A 332 16.04 -1.00 25.70
CA MET A 332 16.74 -2.28 25.82
C MET A 332 15.76 -3.45 26.03
N THR A 333 16.05 -4.58 25.40
CA THR A 333 15.26 -5.81 25.50
C THR A 333 16.05 -6.94 26.16
N THR A 334 15.39 -8.08 26.41
CA THR A 334 16.06 -9.31 26.86
C THR A 334 16.67 -10.14 25.72
N ILE A 335 16.50 -9.73 24.46
CA ILE A 335 17.05 -10.45 23.32
C ILE A 335 18.55 -10.16 23.22
N LYS A 336 19.33 -11.19 22.88
CA LYS A 336 20.78 -11.09 22.70
C LYS A 336 21.19 -11.26 21.23
N ASP A 337 22.26 -10.58 20.84
CA ASP A 337 22.93 -10.81 19.56
C ASP A 337 23.82 -12.07 19.60
N GLY A 338 24.49 -12.36 18.47
CA GLY A 338 25.40 -13.50 18.33
C GLY A 338 26.63 -13.44 19.24
N ASP A 339 26.98 -12.26 19.74
CA ASP A 339 28.07 -12.03 20.68
C ASP A 339 27.59 -12.10 22.15
N GLY A 340 26.29 -12.33 22.37
CA GLY A 340 25.67 -12.45 23.69
C GLY A 340 25.28 -11.11 24.34
N ASN A 341 25.39 -9.99 23.63
CA ASN A 341 25.02 -8.67 24.13
C ASN A 341 23.52 -8.44 23.98
N TYR A 342 22.89 -7.81 24.97
CA TYR A 342 21.49 -7.40 24.86
C TYR A 342 21.31 -6.34 23.77
N VAL A 343 20.20 -6.40 23.05
CA VAL A 343 19.89 -5.46 21.98
C VAL A 343 18.65 -4.62 22.29
N ASN A 344 18.59 -3.43 21.70
CA ASN A 344 17.44 -2.54 21.82
C ASN A 344 16.36 -2.85 20.76
N ALA A 345 15.17 -2.28 20.96
CA ALA A 345 14.02 -2.44 20.09
C ALA A 345 14.28 -1.99 18.63
N GLY A 346 15.08 -0.94 18.44
CA GLY A 346 15.48 -0.44 17.12
C GLY A 346 16.36 -1.43 16.35
N THR A 347 17.27 -2.11 17.05
CA THR A 347 18.08 -3.19 16.50
C THR A 347 17.21 -4.37 16.08
N LEU A 348 16.26 -4.81 16.91
CA LEU A 348 15.31 -5.87 16.55
C LEU A 348 14.49 -5.52 15.31
N LYS A 349 13.97 -4.28 15.24
CA LYS A 349 13.27 -3.79 14.04
C LYS A 349 14.16 -3.80 12.81
N SER A 350 15.41 -3.36 12.94
CA SER A 350 16.38 -3.35 11.84
C SER A 350 16.70 -4.77 11.35
N TRP A 351 16.83 -5.73 12.26
CA TRP A 351 17.00 -7.14 11.94
C TRP A 351 15.78 -7.72 11.26
N ALA A 352 14.57 -7.40 11.74
CA ALA A 352 13.34 -7.84 11.12
C ALA A 352 13.23 -7.32 9.68
N LEU A 353 13.49 -6.03 9.44
CA LEU A 353 13.50 -5.45 8.09
C LEU A 353 14.55 -6.13 7.20
N SER A 354 15.76 -6.35 7.70
CA SER A 354 16.84 -7.01 6.95
C SER A 354 16.59 -8.50 6.70
N GLY A 355 15.91 -9.18 7.64
CA GLY A 355 15.45 -10.55 7.51
C GLY A 355 14.38 -10.68 6.43
N GLY A 356 13.36 -9.83 6.48
CA GLY A 356 12.30 -9.78 5.47
C GLY A 356 12.83 -9.58 4.06
N LYS A 357 13.81 -8.68 3.85
CA LYS A 357 14.43 -8.50 2.51
C LYS A 357 15.12 -9.76 1.95
N ARG A 358 15.46 -10.72 2.82
CA ARG A 358 16.09 -11.99 2.45
C ARG A 358 15.10 -13.14 2.31
N ASP A 359 13.83 -12.92 2.67
CA ASP A 359 12.80 -13.94 2.52
C ASP A 359 12.59 -14.30 1.05
N LYS A 360 12.25 -15.57 0.79
CA LYS A 360 12.15 -16.10 -0.58
C LYS A 360 11.08 -15.37 -1.41
N GLY A 361 10.03 -14.84 -0.78
CA GLY A 361 9.00 -14.04 -1.45
C GLY A 361 9.45 -12.64 -1.86
N PHE A 362 10.61 -12.17 -1.39
CA PHE A 362 11.20 -10.88 -1.76
C PHE A 362 12.37 -11.02 -2.74
N LYS A 363 12.81 -12.24 -3.07
CA LYS A 363 14.07 -12.49 -3.79
C LYS A 363 14.12 -11.89 -5.20
N ASP A 364 12.97 -11.78 -5.86
CA ASP A 364 12.84 -11.28 -7.23
C ASP A 364 12.38 -9.81 -7.27
N VAL A 365 12.14 -9.21 -6.10
CA VAL A 365 11.70 -7.83 -5.96
C VAL A 365 12.92 -6.93 -5.82
N LYS A 366 13.03 -5.93 -6.69
CA LYS A 366 14.10 -4.93 -6.59
C LYS A 366 13.73 -3.90 -5.51
N ASP A 367 14.59 -3.77 -4.49
CA ASP A 367 14.45 -2.81 -3.39
C ASP A 367 13.08 -2.87 -2.67
N PRO A 368 12.67 -4.04 -2.14
CA PRO A 368 11.35 -4.20 -1.57
C PRO A 368 11.14 -3.29 -0.36
N PHE A 369 10.00 -2.59 -0.38
CA PHE A 369 9.52 -1.84 0.78
C PHE A 369 8.87 -2.81 1.77
N ILE A 370 9.36 -2.79 3.00
CA ILE A 370 8.88 -3.61 4.11
C ILE A 370 8.70 -2.67 5.29
N MET A 371 7.55 -2.72 5.95
CA MET A 371 7.40 -2.08 7.25
C MET A 371 7.13 -3.15 8.31
N ARG A 372 7.69 -2.97 9.50
CA ARG A 372 7.42 -3.80 10.67
C ARG A 372 7.42 -2.89 11.90
N PRO A 373 6.51 -3.08 12.87
CA PRO A 373 6.45 -2.23 14.06
C PRO A 373 7.67 -2.43 14.96
N LEU A 374 7.83 -1.58 15.98
CA LEU A 374 8.74 -1.90 17.08
C LEU A 374 8.20 -3.12 17.86
N PRO A 375 9.06 -3.91 18.51
CA PRO A 375 8.59 -4.96 19.41
C PRO A 375 7.81 -4.38 20.59
N ASN A 376 6.69 -5.03 20.93
CA ASN A 376 5.94 -4.68 22.13
C ASN A 376 6.60 -5.28 23.37
N TYR A 377 7.60 -4.58 23.88
CA TYR A 377 8.36 -5.02 25.04
C TYR A 377 7.79 -4.45 26.33
N ASN A 378 7.24 -5.32 27.18
CA ASN A 378 6.81 -4.96 28.52
C ASN A 378 8.03 -4.91 29.46
N THR A 379 8.34 -3.72 29.96
CA THR A 379 9.52 -3.47 30.80
C THR A 379 9.37 -4.04 32.22
N GLU A 380 8.14 -4.22 32.71
CA GLU A 380 7.86 -4.80 34.02
C GLU A 380 8.04 -6.32 33.98
N THR A 381 7.40 -6.98 33.01
CA THR A 381 7.49 -8.44 32.85
C THR A 381 8.79 -8.88 32.16
N LYS A 382 9.51 -7.93 31.55
CA LYS A 382 10.72 -8.15 30.75
C LYS A 382 10.49 -9.13 29.60
N LYS A 383 9.31 -9.04 28.98
CA LYS A 383 8.90 -9.90 27.87
C LYS A 383 8.42 -9.07 26.70
N ILE A 384 8.66 -9.60 25.50
CA ILE A 384 7.93 -9.24 24.30
C ILE A 384 6.56 -9.91 24.41
N GLU A 385 5.51 -9.09 24.42
CA GLU A 385 4.13 -9.52 24.58
C GLU A 385 3.30 -9.17 23.34
N ALA A 386 2.06 -9.65 23.25
CA ALA A 386 1.18 -9.26 22.16
C ALA A 386 0.74 -7.79 22.33
N VAL A 387 0.59 -7.08 21.21
CA VAL A 387 0.01 -5.75 21.09
C VAL A 387 -1.50 -5.87 21.29
N THR A 388 -2.07 -4.95 22.07
CA THR A 388 -3.52 -4.90 22.29
C THR A 388 -4.05 -3.48 22.13
N GLU A 389 -5.19 -3.30 21.47
CA GLU A 389 -5.82 -2.00 21.32
C GLU A 389 -7.34 -2.13 21.54
N VAL A 390 -7.91 -1.23 22.35
CA VAL A 390 -9.35 -1.08 22.48
C VAL A 390 -9.83 -0.01 21.51
N LEU A 391 -10.83 -0.35 20.70
CA LEU A 391 -11.48 0.51 19.74
C LEU A 391 -12.93 0.73 20.17
N GLU A 392 -13.25 2.00 20.46
CA GLU A 392 -14.61 2.39 20.85
C GLU A 392 -15.59 2.31 19.67
N PRO A 393 -16.89 2.06 19.93
CA PRO A 393 -17.93 2.07 18.92
C PRO A 393 -17.99 3.44 18.23
N THR A 394 -18.41 3.47 16.96
CA THR A 394 -18.60 4.72 16.20
C THR A 394 -20.06 5.20 16.22
N SER A 395 -20.96 4.31 16.59
CA SER A 395 -22.41 4.49 16.63
C SER A 395 -23.01 3.48 17.61
N ASP A 396 -24.25 3.71 18.03
CA ASP A 396 -25.05 2.67 18.70
C ASP A 396 -25.63 1.70 17.65
N GLY A 397 -25.90 0.46 18.04
CA GLY A 397 -26.51 -0.53 17.15
C GLY A 397 -26.84 -1.84 17.84
N ASN A 398 -27.10 -2.88 17.05
CA ASN A 398 -27.49 -4.19 17.56
C ASN A 398 -26.42 -4.83 18.46
N LEU A 399 -25.16 -4.46 18.29
CA LEU A 399 -24.03 -4.94 19.08
C LEU A 399 -23.66 -4.02 20.24
N THR A 400 -24.48 -3.02 20.58
CA THR A 400 -24.25 -2.18 21.77
C THR A 400 -24.12 -3.04 23.02
N GLY A 401 -23.02 -2.85 23.76
CA GLY A 401 -22.69 -3.63 24.96
C GLY A 401 -21.99 -4.96 24.69
N LYS A 402 -21.76 -5.32 23.42
CA LYS A 402 -20.98 -6.50 23.03
C LYS A 402 -19.51 -6.15 22.82
N VAL A 403 -18.63 -7.11 23.10
CA VAL A 403 -17.18 -7.00 22.88
C VAL A 403 -16.73 -8.05 21.86
N VAL A 404 -16.07 -7.60 20.79
CA VAL A 404 -15.47 -8.50 19.80
C VAL A 404 -13.96 -8.38 19.83
N VAL A 405 -13.29 -9.49 20.10
CA VAL A 405 -11.83 -9.60 20.08
C VAL A 405 -11.39 -10.12 18.71
N LEU A 406 -10.65 -9.31 17.96
CA LEU A 406 -10.12 -9.67 16.66
C LEU A 406 -8.61 -9.88 16.73
N ASN A 407 -8.14 -11.00 16.20
CA ASN A 407 -6.74 -11.32 16.10
C ASN A 407 -6.33 -11.42 14.63
N PRO A 408 -5.56 -10.45 14.09
CA PRO A 408 -4.86 -10.66 12.83
C PRO A 408 -3.75 -11.68 13.09
N GLY A 409 -3.80 -12.78 12.36
CA GLY A 409 -2.84 -13.86 12.45
C GLY A 409 -1.41 -13.35 12.29
N HIS A 410 -0.48 -13.94 13.03
CA HIS A 410 0.92 -13.52 13.07
C HIS A 410 1.10 -12.07 13.58
N GLY A 411 2.12 -11.38 13.09
CA GLY A 411 2.48 -10.03 13.52
C GLY A 411 3.24 -10.03 14.84
N GLY A 412 4.30 -9.23 14.95
CA GLY A 412 5.05 -9.09 16.20
C GLY A 412 6.29 -9.99 16.32
N TYR A 413 6.97 -9.91 17.46
CA TYR A 413 8.30 -10.48 17.65
C TYR A 413 8.26 -11.68 18.59
N GLN A 414 9.05 -12.70 18.29
CA GLN A 414 9.20 -13.90 19.10
C GLN A 414 10.10 -13.62 20.31
N GLN A 415 9.67 -14.04 21.50
CA GLN A 415 10.40 -13.81 22.75
C GLN A 415 11.76 -14.52 22.79
N ASN A 416 11.89 -15.68 22.15
CA ASN A 416 13.10 -16.50 22.30
C ASN A 416 14.29 -15.98 21.48
N ASN A 417 14.03 -15.33 20.35
CA ASN A 417 15.07 -14.99 19.36
C ASN A 417 14.89 -13.59 18.74
N GLY A 418 13.80 -12.87 19.04
CA GLY A 418 13.51 -11.56 18.46
C GLY A 418 13.17 -11.61 16.97
N PHE A 419 12.85 -12.77 16.40
CA PHE A 419 12.42 -12.88 15.00
C PHE A 419 10.99 -12.34 14.86
N PHE A 420 10.73 -11.60 13.79
CA PHE A 420 9.39 -11.09 13.50
C PHE A 420 8.56 -12.15 12.78
N ASP A 421 7.41 -12.51 13.33
CA ASP A 421 6.47 -13.45 12.76
C ASP A 421 5.63 -12.75 11.68
N ALA A 422 6.09 -12.84 10.42
CA ALA A 422 5.37 -12.28 9.27
C ALA A 422 4.28 -13.22 8.74
N GLY A 423 4.14 -14.42 9.30
CA GLY A 423 3.49 -15.53 8.62
C GLY A 423 4.21 -15.86 7.31
N THR A 424 3.49 -16.41 6.35
CA THR A 424 4.10 -16.67 5.05
C THR A 424 4.37 -15.40 4.26
N VAL A 425 5.50 -15.43 3.57
CA VAL A 425 5.91 -14.40 2.61
C VAL A 425 5.88 -14.97 1.18
N LEU A 426 5.10 -14.31 0.32
CA LEU A 426 4.96 -14.62 -1.11
C LEU A 426 5.46 -13.47 -1.98
N SER A 427 5.74 -13.82 -3.23
CA SER A 427 5.86 -12.87 -4.34
C SER A 427 4.65 -13.10 -5.25
N VAL A 428 3.92 -12.05 -5.59
CA VAL A 428 2.83 -12.09 -6.57
C VAL A 428 3.12 -11.05 -7.65
N LYS A 429 2.59 -11.24 -8.87
CA LYS A 429 2.77 -10.25 -9.92
C LYS A 429 1.71 -9.16 -9.85
N ASN A 430 2.12 -7.90 -9.91
CA ASN A 430 1.20 -6.80 -10.18
C ASN A 430 0.73 -6.81 -11.64
N ALA A 431 -0.10 -5.83 -11.98
CA ALA A 431 -0.58 -5.57 -13.32
C ALA A 431 0.51 -5.45 -14.40
N GLU A 432 1.64 -4.85 -14.03
CA GLU A 432 2.78 -4.63 -14.91
C GLU A 432 3.63 -5.90 -15.08
N GLY A 433 3.26 -6.99 -14.41
CA GLY A 433 3.98 -8.26 -14.38
C GLY A 433 5.22 -8.22 -13.48
N GLU A 434 5.40 -7.14 -12.70
CA GLU A 434 6.48 -6.99 -11.73
C GLU A 434 6.13 -7.72 -10.44
N GLU A 435 7.14 -8.34 -9.84
CA GLU A 435 7.02 -9.07 -8.59
C GLU A 435 6.81 -8.09 -7.42
N MET A 436 5.73 -8.31 -6.67
CA MET A 436 5.38 -7.61 -5.45
C MET A 436 5.35 -8.58 -4.28
N PRO A 437 6.01 -8.24 -3.16
CA PRO A 437 6.04 -9.12 -2.03
C PRO A 437 4.83 -8.89 -1.13
N ILE A 438 4.32 -9.98 -0.56
CA ILE A 438 3.20 -9.93 0.38
C ILE A 438 3.51 -10.77 1.60
N GLU A 439 3.28 -10.17 2.77
CA GLU A 439 3.36 -10.83 4.06
C GLU A 439 1.94 -11.12 4.56
N GLU A 440 1.67 -12.37 4.96
CA GLU A 440 0.37 -12.83 5.46
C GLU A 440 -0.20 -11.92 6.55
N TRP A 441 0.62 -11.56 7.54
CA TRP A 441 0.17 -10.73 8.67
C TRP A 441 -0.43 -9.40 8.23
N ARG A 442 0.04 -8.82 7.11
CA ARG A 442 -0.46 -7.53 6.59
C ARG A 442 -1.81 -7.67 5.94
N VAL A 443 -2.00 -8.77 5.20
CA VAL A 443 -3.30 -9.03 4.56
C VAL A 443 -4.33 -9.34 5.64
N ALA A 444 -4.00 -10.22 6.59
CA ALA A 444 -4.86 -10.50 7.75
C ALA A 444 -5.22 -9.22 8.54
N GLN A 445 -4.24 -8.36 8.82
CA GLN A 445 -4.44 -7.06 9.46
C GLN A 445 -5.45 -6.19 8.69
N SER A 446 -5.36 -6.12 7.36
CA SER A 446 -6.27 -5.30 6.55
C SER A 446 -7.72 -5.79 6.61
N TYR A 447 -7.95 -7.10 6.64
CA TYR A 447 -9.28 -7.66 6.86
C TYR A 447 -9.79 -7.35 8.27
N VAL A 448 -8.95 -7.53 9.29
CA VAL A 448 -9.32 -7.27 10.69
C VAL A 448 -9.74 -5.83 10.90
N GLU A 449 -9.04 -4.85 10.30
CA GLU A 449 -9.42 -3.44 10.39
C GLU A 449 -10.79 -3.16 9.78
N LYS A 450 -11.06 -3.73 8.61
CA LYS A 450 -12.36 -3.58 7.94
C LYS A 450 -13.49 -4.26 8.72
N ILE A 451 -13.23 -5.43 9.30
CA ILE A 451 -14.18 -6.13 10.17
C ILE A 451 -14.43 -5.28 11.42
N ALA A 452 -13.37 -4.74 12.04
CA ALA A 452 -13.47 -3.87 13.21
C ALA A 452 -14.34 -2.65 12.92
N ASP A 453 -14.10 -1.94 11.81
CA ASP A 453 -14.89 -0.77 11.43
C ASP A 453 -16.37 -1.11 11.26
N ASN A 454 -16.71 -2.24 10.61
CA ASN A 454 -18.10 -2.69 10.46
C ASN A 454 -18.75 -3.01 11.82
N LEU A 455 -18.04 -3.67 12.73
CA LEU A 455 -18.57 -4.04 14.04
C LEU A 455 -18.77 -2.81 14.94
N ARG A 456 -17.83 -1.86 14.89
CA ARG A 456 -17.91 -0.58 15.63
C ARG A 456 -19.09 0.28 15.15
N ASP A 457 -19.40 0.23 13.85
CA ASP A 457 -20.57 0.89 13.27
C ASP A 457 -21.90 0.24 13.70
N ARG A 458 -21.85 -1.00 14.21
CA ARG A 458 -22.99 -1.75 14.74
C ARG A 458 -23.08 -1.67 16.27
N GLY A 459 -22.24 -0.87 16.93
CA GLY A 459 -22.28 -0.67 18.39
C GLY A 459 -21.30 -1.53 19.20
N ALA A 460 -20.52 -2.42 18.57
CA ALA A 460 -19.58 -3.25 19.30
C ALA A 460 -18.35 -2.45 19.77
N GLN A 461 -17.88 -2.73 20.98
CA GLN A 461 -16.50 -2.45 21.35
C GLN A 461 -15.60 -3.52 20.73
N VAL A 462 -14.49 -3.11 20.11
CA VAL A 462 -13.57 -4.04 19.45
C VAL A 462 -12.22 -4.03 20.14
N VAL A 463 -11.66 -5.21 20.41
CA VAL A 463 -10.28 -5.34 20.91
C VAL A 463 -9.42 -6.03 19.87
N ILE A 464 -8.40 -5.34 19.37
CA ILE A 464 -7.39 -5.95 18.50
C ILE A 464 -6.30 -6.57 19.37
N VAL A 465 -5.92 -7.81 19.10
CA VAL A 465 -4.75 -8.47 19.71
C VAL A 465 -3.83 -9.04 18.64
N SER A 466 -2.59 -8.57 18.55
CA SER A 466 -1.62 -9.00 17.52
C SER A 466 -0.30 -9.41 18.15
N GLY A 467 0.26 -10.56 17.75
CA GLY A 467 1.48 -11.07 18.35
C GLY A 467 1.91 -12.42 17.79
N ALA A 468 3.21 -12.69 17.86
CA ALA A 468 3.77 -13.97 17.46
C ALA A 468 3.17 -15.07 18.34
N VAL A 469 2.72 -16.19 17.75
CA VAL A 469 2.10 -17.29 18.51
C VAL A 469 3.17 -18.21 19.10
N GLN A 470 4.19 -18.54 18.30
CA GLN A 470 5.22 -19.54 18.60
C GLN A 470 6.47 -18.93 19.26
N ASN A 471 7.46 -19.77 19.60
CA ASN A 471 8.80 -19.37 20.05
C ASN A 471 8.81 -18.37 21.22
N GLY A 472 8.07 -18.70 22.27
CA GLY A 472 7.93 -17.86 23.46
C GLY A 472 6.87 -16.76 23.32
N GLY A 473 6.13 -16.73 22.21
CA GLY A 473 5.01 -15.83 21.96
C GLY A 473 3.73 -16.19 22.73
N MET A 474 2.56 -15.84 22.18
CA MET A 474 1.27 -15.92 22.86
C MET A 474 1.00 -17.29 23.49
N TYR A 475 1.31 -18.39 22.79
CA TYR A 475 1.08 -19.75 23.29
C TYR A 475 1.86 -20.04 24.57
N ALA A 476 3.17 -19.77 24.57
CA ALA A 476 4.04 -20.04 25.71
C ALA A 476 3.69 -19.15 26.92
N GLN A 477 3.18 -17.96 26.65
CA GLN A 477 2.79 -16.99 27.67
C GLN A 477 1.34 -17.16 28.16
N LYS A 478 0.56 -18.05 27.53
CA LYS A 478 -0.90 -18.14 27.71
C LYS A 478 -1.56 -16.76 27.61
N TYR A 479 -1.09 -15.97 26.64
CA TYR A 479 -1.38 -14.53 26.60
C TYR A 479 -2.88 -14.30 26.39
N LEU A 480 -3.49 -15.01 25.43
CA LEU A 480 -4.91 -14.88 25.13
C LEU A 480 -5.77 -15.32 26.32
N GLU A 481 -5.45 -16.45 26.98
CA GLU A 481 -6.20 -16.89 28.16
C GLU A 481 -6.15 -15.87 29.30
N ASN A 482 -4.98 -15.26 29.51
CA ASN A 482 -4.80 -14.27 30.56
C ASN A 482 -5.46 -12.94 30.18
N MET A 483 -5.43 -12.53 28.92
CA MET A 483 -6.07 -11.30 28.43
C MET A 483 -7.59 -11.39 28.58
N LEU A 484 -8.19 -12.47 28.08
CA LEU A 484 -9.63 -12.74 28.20
C LEU A 484 -10.10 -12.99 29.64
N ALA A 485 -9.16 -13.05 30.60
CA ALA A 485 -9.44 -13.12 32.02
C ALA A 485 -9.04 -11.84 32.78
N GLY A 486 -8.82 -10.73 32.07
CA GLY A 486 -8.47 -9.42 32.64
C GLY A 486 -7.06 -9.30 33.22
N LYS A 487 -6.16 -10.25 32.93
CA LYS A 487 -4.80 -10.33 33.52
C LYS A 487 -3.69 -9.85 32.57
N LYS A 488 -4.01 -9.55 31.32
CA LYS A 488 -3.08 -9.08 30.28
C LYS A 488 -3.74 -8.01 29.42
N GLY A 489 -2.93 -7.28 28.67
CA GLY A 489 -3.34 -6.06 27.97
C GLY A 489 -3.09 -4.81 28.81
N ASP A 490 -3.38 -3.64 28.25
CA ASP A 490 -3.31 -2.38 28.98
C ASP A 490 -4.45 -2.23 29.99
N ASP A 491 -4.44 -1.13 30.73
CA ASP A 491 -5.43 -0.88 31.77
C ASP A 491 -6.85 -0.89 31.17
N ASN A 492 -7.04 -0.31 29.98
CA ASN A 492 -8.34 -0.30 29.29
C ASN A 492 -8.78 -1.71 28.87
N VAL A 493 -7.86 -2.53 28.34
CA VAL A 493 -8.17 -3.92 27.97
C VAL A 493 -8.56 -4.71 29.20
N ARG A 494 -7.80 -4.60 30.30
CA ARG A 494 -8.09 -5.34 31.52
C ARG A 494 -9.44 -4.93 32.10
N ASP A 495 -9.69 -3.63 32.21
CA ASP A 495 -10.95 -3.09 32.71
C ASP A 495 -12.14 -3.53 31.83
N LEU A 496 -11.99 -3.53 30.51
CA LEU A 496 -13.03 -3.98 29.58
C LEU A 496 -13.30 -5.49 29.72
N MET A 497 -12.25 -6.31 29.80
CA MET A 497 -12.38 -7.77 29.95
C MET A 497 -12.97 -8.15 31.32
N ASP A 498 -12.63 -7.42 32.38
CA ASP A 498 -13.15 -7.65 33.73
C ASP A 498 -14.61 -7.20 33.90
N SER A 499 -15.05 -6.20 33.13
CA SER A 499 -16.41 -5.64 33.21
C SER A 499 -17.43 -6.24 32.26
N THR A 500 -17.00 -7.11 31.33
CA THR A 500 -17.86 -7.70 30.31
C THR A 500 -18.14 -9.18 30.61
N ASP A 501 -19.39 -9.59 30.51
CA ASP A 501 -19.76 -11.00 30.64
C ASP A 501 -19.27 -11.81 29.43
N LYS A 502 -18.80 -13.04 29.67
CA LYS A 502 -18.24 -13.89 28.59
C LYS A 502 -19.24 -14.22 27.49
N SER A 503 -20.54 -14.24 27.81
CA SER A 503 -21.63 -14.41 26.83
C SER A 503 -21.79 -13.21 25.90
N ASP A 504 -21.28 -12.04 26.30
CA ASP A 504 -21.26 -10.82 25.48
C ASP A 504 -19.94 -10.63 24.73
N MET A 505 -19.05 -11.63 24.80
CA MET A 505 -17.77 -11.65 24.10
C MET A 505 -17.76 -12.63 22.92
N LEU A 506 -17.03 -12.26 21.87
CA LEU A 506 -16.68 -13.17 20.77
C LEU A 506 -15.22 -12.98 20.36
N PHE A 507 -14.53 -14.07 20.00
CA PHE A 507 -13.16 -14.04 19.51
C PHE A 507 -13.07 -14.54 18.05
N LEU A 508 -12.43 -13.78 17.17
CA LEU A 508 -12.14 -14.23 15.80
C LEU A 508 -10.67 -14.00 15.46
N SER A 509 -9.96 -15.09 15.15
CA SER A 509 -8.63 -15.03 14.55
C SER A 509 -8.75 -15.10 13.03
N VAL A 510 -8.08 -14.21 12.32
CA VAL A 510 -8.16 -14.05 10.86
C VAL A 510 -6.79 -14.29 10.25
N HIS A 511 -6.72 -15.22 9.30
CA HIS A 511 -5.51 -15.67 8.63
C HIS A 511 -5.68 -15.69 7.11
N VAL A 512 -4.55 -15.75 6.41
CA VAL A 512 -4.50 -15.92 4.96
C VAL A 512 -3.48 -17.00 4.65
N GLU A 513 -4.00 -18.20 4.37
CA GLU A 513 -3.20 -19.34 3.95
C GLU A 513 -2.35 -19.06 2.70
N SER A 514 -1.31 -19.86 2.50
CA SER A 514 -0.27 -19.63 1.50
C SER A 514 0.42 -20.93 1.06
N VAL A 515 -0.38 -21.98 0.83
CA VAL A 515 0.11 -23.29 0.40
C VAL A 515 0.74 -23.22 -1.00
N LYS A 516 2.08 -23.07 -1.04
CA LYS A 516 2.89 -23.05 -2.26
C LYS A 516 2.91 -24.38 -3.00
N GLU A 517 2.75 -25.48 -2.28
CA GLU A 517 2.77 -26.84 -2.83
C GLU A 517 1.49 -27.16 -3.63
N ASN A 518 0.42 -26.41 -3.38
CA ASN A 518 -0.85 -26.53 -4.07
C ASN A 518 -1.48 -25.13 -4.27
N PRO A 519 -0.89 -24.31 -5.16
CA PRO A 519 -1.31 -22.93 -5.34
C PRO A 519 -2.75 -22.84 -5.87
N ASP A 520 -3.25 -23.83 -6.59
CA ASP A 520 -4.62 -23.83 -7.12
C ASP A 520 -5.71 -24.08 -6.06
N ALA A 521 -5.36 -24.56 -4.86
CA ALA A 521 -6.34 -24.75 -3.79
C ALA A 521 -6.75 -23.40 -3.20
N LYS A 522 -8.07 -23.16 -3.04
CA LYS A 522 -8.59 -21.91 -2.45
C LYS A 522 -8.25 -21.77 -0.97
N LYS A 523 -8.23 -22.86 -0.22
CA LYS A 523 -7.92 -22.91 1.24
C LYS A 523 -8.76 -21.97 2.12
N CYS A 524 -9.96 -21.58 1.66
CA CYS A 524 -10.93 -20.88 2.50
C CYS A 524 -11.47 -21.86 3.55
N THR A 525 -11.17 -21.66 4.83
CA THR A 525 -11.63 -22.53 5.92
C THR A 525 -12.03 -21.72 7.14
N VAL A 526 -13.13 -22.11 7.79
CA VAL A 526 -13.53 -21.58 9.10
C VAL A 526 -13.45 -22.74 10.10
N ARG A 527 -12.60 -22.56 11.11
CA ARG A 527 -12.13 -23.61 12.00
C ARG A 527 -12.67 -23.39 13.40
N TYR A 528 -13.46 -24.35 13.86
CA TYR A 528 -14.08 -24.36 15.18
C TYR A 528 -13.52 -25.51 16.01
N THR A 529 -13.55 -25.38 17.34
CA THR A 529 -13.00 -26.39 18.26
C THR A 529 -14.05 -26.93 19.22
N LYS A 530 -14.90 -26.06 19.76
CA LYS A 530 -15.94 -26.38 20.74
C LYS A 530 -17.33 -26.34 20.10
N ASP A 531 -18.34 -26.94 20.74
CA ASP A 531 -19.72 -26.87 20.24
C ASP A 531 -20.24 -25.43 20.16
N ILE A 532 -19.92 -24.59 21.17
CA ILE A 532 -20.26 -23.15 21.19
C ILE A 532 -19.64 -22.37 20.00
N ASP A 533 -18.55 -22.87 19.42
CA ASP A 533 -17.89 -22.22 18.27
C ASP A 533 -18.58 -22.55 16.94
N LYS A 534 -19.35 -23.64 16.89
CA LYS A 534 -19.87 -24.20 15.63
C LYS A 534 -20.86 -23.25 14.96
N GLU A 535 -21.70 -22.59 15.75
CA GLU A 535 -22.68 -21.62 15.24
C GLU A 535 -22.00 -20.45 14.53
N LEU A 536 -20.93 -19.88 15.11
CA LEU A 536 -20.14 -18.84 14.45
C LEU A 536 -19.58 -19.33 13.11
N ALA A 537 -19.03 -20.53 13.08
CA ALA A 537 -18.46 -21.10 11.86
C ALA A 537 -19.53 -21.33 10.77
N GLU A 538 -20.72 -21.79 11.16
CA GLU A 538 -21.87 -21.97 10.25
C GLU A 538 -22.37 -20.62 9.73
N ASN A 539 -22.50 -19.62 10.60
CA ASN A 539 -22.92 -18.27 10.21
C ASN A 539 -21.89 -17.59 9.29
N ILE A 540 -20.59 -17.74 9.54
CA ILE A 540 -19.55 -17.25 8.64
C ILE A 540 -19.67 -17.89 7.26
N ASN A 541 -19.83 -19.21 7.18
CA ASN A 541 -20.05 -19.89 5.90
C ASN A 541 -21.32 -19.37 5.20
N LYS A 542 -22.45 -19.30 5.92
CA LYS A 542 -23.75 -18.84 5.41
C LYS A 542 -23.65 -17.43 4.80
N HIS A 543 -23.18 -16.45 5.57
CA HIS A 543 -23.14 -15.05 5.13
C HIS A 543 -22.14 -14.83 4.02
N VAL A 544 -20.97 -15.47 4.07
CA VAL A 544 -19.99 -15.38 2.97
C VAL A 544 -20.52 -16.09 1.73
N ASN A 545 -21.23 -17.21 1.85
CA ASN A 545 -21.86 -17.87 0.69
C ASN A 545 -22.95 -17.00 0.03
N GLN A 546 -23.65 -16.20 0.81
CA GLN A 546 -24.69 -15.30 0.29
C GLN A 546 -24.11 -14.02 -0.30
N GLY A 547 -23.12 -13.40 0.36
CA GLY A 547 -22.58 -12.11 -0.04
C GLY A 547 -21.32 -12.18 -0.90
N PHE A 548 -20.52 -13.25 -0.79
CA PHE A 548 -19.21 -13.35 -1.45
C PHE A 548 -18.77 -14.80 -1.73
N MET A 549 -19.47 -15.46 -2.65
CA MET A 549 -19.27 -16.88 -3.00
C MET A 549 -17.82 -17.27 -3.33
N ALA A 550 -17.04 -16.35 -3.91
CA ALA A 550 -15.68 -16.61 -4.37
C ALA A 550 -14.76 -17.13 -3.25
N LEU A 551 -14.91 -16.61 -2.02
CA LEU A 551 -14.10 -16.94 -0.84
C LEU A 551 -14.92 -17.63 0.27
N THR A 552 -16.03 -18.31 -0.09
CA THR A 552 -16.82 -19.05 0.89
C THR A 552 -15.98 -20.11 1.60
N PRO A 553 -15.85 -20.03 2.94
CA PRO A 553 -15.01 -20.96 3.66
C PRO A 553 -15.73 -22.29 3.87
N THR A 554 -15.00 -23.39 3.80
CA THR A 554 -15.49 -24.69 4.28
C THR A 554 -15.33 -24.80 5.79
N LEU A 555 -16.22 -25.53 6.46
CA LEU A 555 -16.11 -25.77 7.89
C LEU A 555 -15.07 -26.86 8.17
N ALA A 556 -14.24 -26.65 9.18
CA ALA A 556 -13.34 -27.68 9.70
C ALA A 556 -13.38 -27.72 11.23
N ASN A 557 -13.51 -28.92 11.79
CA ASN A 557 -13.29 -29.13 13.22
C ASN A 557 -11.80 -29.32 13.45
N ASP A 558 -11.21 -28.50 14.32
CA ASP A 558 -9.78 -28.48 14.51
C ASP A 558 -9.42 -28.11 15.94
N ASN A 559 -8.25 -28.55 16.41
CA ASN A 559 -7.82 -28.31 17.79
C ASN A 559 -6.75 -27.21 17.82
N LEU A 560 -7.17 -25.96 17.65
CA LEU A 560 -6.28 -24.80 17.53
C LEU A 560 -6.10 -24.07 18.86
N TYR A 561 -4.91 -23.52 19.09
CA TYR A 561 -4.59 -22.81 20.34
C TYR A 561 -5.54 -21.63 20.59
N VAL A 562 -5.75 -20.77 19.59
CA VAL A 562 -6.54 -19.54 19.76
C VAL A 562 -7.99 -19.84 20.18
N ASN A 563 -8.60 -20.89 19.61
CA ASN A 563 -9.94 -21.35 20.00
C ASN A 563 -9.96 -21.97 21.41
N ARG A 564 -8.94 -22.79 21.76
CA ARG A 564 -8.80 -23.35 23.11
C ARG A 564 -8.60 -22.27 24.18
N ALA A 565 -7.93 -21.17 23.82
CA ALA A 565 -7.64 -20.08 24.74
C ALA A 565 -8.90 -19.28 25.13
N ALA A 566 -9.88 -19.19 24.23
CA ALA A 566 -11.17 -18.53 24.44
C ALA A 566 -12.14 -19.37 25.30
N LYS A 567 -11.82 -19.55 26.59
CA LYS A 567 -12.61 -20.41 27.49
C LYS A 567 -13.94 -19.80 27.90
N GLY A 568 -15.03 -20.39 27.41
CA GLY A 568 -16.40 -19.94 27.66
C GLY A 568 -16.80 -18.73 26.80
N ILE A 569 -16.02 -18.43 25.77
CA ILE A 569 -16.24 -17.36 24.79
C ILE A 569 -16.34 -18.04 23.43
N THR A 570 -17.33 -17.65 22.62
CA THR A 570 -17.49 -18.14 21.24
C THR A 570 -16.27 -17.74 20.42
N SER A 571 -15.67 -18.70 19.71
CA SER A 571 -14.40 -18.44 19.03
C SER A 571 -14.23 -19.17 17.70
N SER A 572 -13.53 -18.57 16.73
CA SER A 572 -13.13 -19.28 15.51
C SER A 572 -11.80 -18.77 14.98
N LEU A 573 -11.16 -19.60 14.14
CA LEU A 573 -10.09 -19.17 13.25
C LEU A 573 -10.59 -19.21 11.81
N LEU A 574 -10.39 -18.13 11.06
CA LEU A 574 -10.82 -17.97 9.68
C LEU A 574 -9.60 -17.85 8.76
N GLU A 575 -9.39 -18.86 7.94
CA GLU A 575 -8.50 -18.78 6.77
C GLU A 575 -9.31 -18.23 5.60
N ILE A 576 -9.04 -16.98 5.21
CA ILE A 576 -9.82 -16.30 4.16
C ILE A 576 -9.57 -16.93 2.80
N GLY A 577 -8.33 -17.34 2.52
CA GLY A 577 -7.97 -18.01 1.28
C GLY A 577 -6.47 -18.11 1.06
N ASN A 578 -6.07 -18.85 0.04
CA ASN A 578 -4.68 -19.07 -0.34
C ASN A 578 -4.16 -17.90 -1.17
N ILE A 579 -3.25 -17.10 -0.62
CA ILE A 579 -2.67 -15.97 -1.34
C ILE A 579 -1.78 -16.38 -2.52
N ALA A 580 -1.30 -17.63 -2.56
CA ALA A 580 -0.58 -18.17 -3.73
C ALA A 580 -1.51 -18.51 -4.90
N ASN A 581 -2.82 -18.48 -4.69
CA ASN A 581 -3.81 -18.89 -5.68
C ASN A 581 -4.19 -17.73 -6.58
N GLU A 582 -3.55 -17.63 -7.75
CA GLU A 582 -3.78 -16.54 -8.69
C GLU A 582 -5.27 -16.33 -9.05
N LYS A 583 -6.15 -17.34 -8.92
CA LYS A 583 -7.60 -17.22 -9.14
C LYS A 583 -8.32 -16.37 -8.12
N ILE A 584 -7.80 -16.29 -6.90
CA ILE A 584 -8.45 -15.56 -5.80
C ILE A 584 -7.52 -14.53 -5.16
N THR A 585 -6.21 -14.54 -5.46
CA THR A 585 -5.26 -13.52 -4.98
C THR A 585 -5.79 -12.12 -5.28
N ASN A 586 -6.46 -11.93 -6.42
CA ASN A 586 -7.00 -10.63 -6.73
C ASN A 586 -8.05 -10.15 -5.74
N SER A 587 -9.06 -10.97 -5.51
CA SER A 587 -10.11 -10.68 -4.54
C SER A 587 -9.59 -10.64 -3.10
N LEU A 588 -8.58 -11.46 -2.78
CA LEU A 588 -7.94 -11.42 -1.47
C LEU A 588 -7.31 -10.05 -1.19
N LEU A 589 -6.78 -9.41 -2.23
CA LEU A 589 -6.06 -8.15 -2.15
C LEU A 589 -6.92 -6.92 -2.47
N SER A 590 -8.03 -7.04 -3.20
CA SER A 590 -8.90 -5.90 -3.46
C SER A 590 -9.45 -5.29 -2.15
N ASP A 591 -9.39 -3.96 -2.04
CA ASP A 591 -9.92 -3.25 -0.87
C ASP A 591 -11.45 -3.35 -0.80
N TYR A 592 -12.11 -3.32 -1.97
CA TYR A 592 -13.55 -3.53 -2.07
C TYR A 592 -13.97 -4.94 -1.68
N ASP A 593 -13.34 -5.97 -2.26
CA ASP A 593 -13.70 -7.36 -1.95
C ASP A 593 -13.43 -7.67 -0.46
N GLN A 594 -12.35 -7.11 0.09
CA GLN A 594 -12.09 -7.15 1.52
C GLN A 594 -13.21 -6.52 2.35
N LYS A 595 -13.74 -5.34 1.96
CA LYS A 595 -14.86 -4.70 2.66
C LYS A 595 -16.15 -5.51 2.55
N LYS A 596 -16.43 -6.05 1.37
CA LYS A 596 -17.60 -6.90 1.11
C LYS A 596 -17.54 -8.17 1.97
N TYR A 597 -16.37 -8.81 2.00
CA TYR A 597 -16.10 -9.96 2.85
C TYR A 597 -16.21 -9.58 4.34
N ALA A 598 -15.60 -8.48 4.76
CA ALA A 598 -15.67 -7.99 6.14
C ALA A 598 -17.12 -7.72 6.60
N ASN A 599 -17.97 -7.18 5.73
CA ASN A 599 -19.39 -7.00 6.03
C ASN A 599 -20.12 -8.35 6.19
N CYS A 600 -19.79 -9.36 5.37
CA CYS A 600 -20.33 -10.72 5.55
C CYS A 600 -19.91 -11.31 6.91
N ILE A 601 -18.65 -11.11 7.31
CA ILE A 601 -18.15 -11.54 8.63
C ILE A 601 -18.84 -10.78 9.76
N ALA A 602 -19.04 -9.47 9.63
CA ALA A 602 -19.75 -8.67 10.61
C ALA A 602 -21.22 -9.12 10.76
N ASN A 603 -21.91 -9.45 9.65
CA ASN A 603 -23.25 -10.04 9.69
C ASN A 603 -23.26 -11.39 10.41
N ALA A 604 -22.27 -12.25 10.15
CA ALA A 604 -22.15 -13.54 10.83
C ALA A 604 -21.92 -13.40 12.33
N ILE A 605 -21.04 -12.46 12.73
CA ILE A 605 -20.78 -12.15 14.14
C ILE A 605 -22.05 -11.58 14.79
N GLU A 606 -22.73 -10.65 14.14
CA GLU A 606 -23.97 -10.06 14.65
C GLU A 606 -25.06 -11.12 14.87
N GLU A 607 -25.32 -11.98 13.88
CA GLU A 607 -26.29 -13.07 14.02
C GLU A 607 -25.90 -14.01 15.18
N THR A 608 -24.62 -14.32 15.32
CA THR A 608 -24.13 -15.23 16.37
C THR A 608 -24.25 -14.64 17.79
N MET A 609 -24.03 -13.33 17.96
CA MET A 609 -24.02 -12.69 19.28
C MET A 609 -25.42 -12.27 19.77
N LEU A 610 -26.42 -12.34 18.90
CA LEU A 610 -27.82 -12.00 19.19
C LEU A 610 -28.71 -13.24 19.43
N ASN A 611 -28.24 -14.42 19.02
CA ASN A 611 -28.82 -15.70 19.39
C ASN A 611 -28.33 -16.13 20.78
#